data_AF-A0AAJ0RIH2-F1
#
_entry.id   AF-A0AAJ0RIH2-F1
#
_cell.length_a   1.000
_cell.length_b   1.000
_cell.length_c   1.000
_cell.angle_alpha   90.00
_cell.angle_beta   90.00
_cell.angle_gamma   90.00
#
_symmetry.space_group_name_H-M   'P 1'
#
loop_
_entity.id
_entity.type
_entity.pdbx_description
1 polymer ?
#
loop_
_entity_poly.entity_id
_entity_poly.type
_entity_poly.pdbx_seq_one_letter_code
_entity_poly.pdbx_strand_id
1 'polypeptide(L)'
;MNLHRTFFFASALLLSPALAFAHPGHDHAGVMSGIAHPILGLDHLLAMLAVGLWASQQQGTARLALPLTFVATMLIGGLLGFAGVQWPFMETGIAGSVLALGLLVALAVRPPLSLAAGLTALFALSHGMAHGLELPELASPWGYAAGFIAATAALHAVGYVLARSLPQAAAPLIRVAGAASALAGAWLLVS
;
A
#
# COMPACT_ATOMS: atom_id res chain seq x y z
N MET A 1 -30.21 -46.16 -3.65
CA MET A 1 -29.25 -45.19 -4.21
C MET A 1 -28.05 -45.15 -3.28
N ASN A 2 -26.88 -45.60 -3.75
CA ASN A 2 -25.72 -45.83 -2.88
C ASN A 2 -25.14 -44.50 -2.37
N LEU A 3 -25.17 -44.29 -1.06
CA LEU A 3 -24.67 -43.07 -0.38
C LEU A 3 -23.24 -42.71 -0.81
N HIS A 4 -22.40 -43.72 -1.07
CA HIS A 4 -21.03 -43.57 -1.56
C HIS A 4 -20.94 -42.94 -2.96
N ARG A 5 -21.89 -43.23 -3.86
CA ARG A 5 -21.95 -42.59 -5.18
C ARG A 5 -22.33 -41.12 -5.04
N THR A 6 -23.31 -40.80 -4.19
CA THR A 6 -23.75 -39.41 -3.95
C THR A 6 -22.63 -38.59 -3.30
N PHE A 7 -21.85 -39.17 -2.39
CA PHE A 7 -20.70 -38.51 -1.78
C PHE A 7 -19.60 -38.23 -2.80
N PHE A 8 -19.28 -39.20 -3.68
CA PHE A 8 -18.27 -39.03 -4.73
C PHE A 8 -18.67 -37.95 -5.75
N PHE A 9 -19.95 -37.90 -6.14
CA PHE A 9 -20.47 -36.83 -7.00
C PHE A 9 -20.52 -35.47 -6.28
N ALA A 10 -20.88 -35.43 -5.00
CA ALA A 10 -20.87 -34.19 -4.21
C ALA A 10 -19.44 -33.65 -4.00
N SER A 11 -18.46 -34.52 -3.74
CA SER A 11 -17.04 -34.15 -3.66
C SER A 11 -16.51 -33.65 -5.01
N ALA A 12 -16.92 -34.27 -6.12
CA ALA A 12 -16.57 -33.80 -7.46
C ALA A 12 -17.21 -32.44 -7.82
N LEU A 13 -18.43 -32.15 -7.34
CA LEU A 13 -19.05 -30.83 -7.47
C LEU A 13 -18.43 -29.78 -6.54
N LEU A 14 -17.93 -30.16 -5.36
CA LEU A 14 -17.22 -29.25 -4.45
C LEU A 14 -15.81 -28.89 -4.94
N LEU A 15 -15.24 -29.69 -5.85
CA LEU A 15 -13.99 -29.40 -6.57
C LEU A 15 -14.21 -28.63 -7.89
N SER A 16 -15.46 -28.41 -8.29
CA SER A 16 -15.80 -27.65 -9.51
C SER A 16 -15.39 -26.17 -9.52
N PRO A 17 -15.15 -25.45 -8.40
CA PRO A 17 -14.64 -24.09 -8.46
C PRO A 17 -13.24 -24.02 -9.12
N ALA A 18 -12.47 -25.11 -9.10
CA ALA A 18 -11.16 -25.19 -9.73
C ALA A 18 -11.23 -25.27 -11.27
N LEU A 19 -12.35 -25.73 -11.83
CA LEU A 19 -12.53 -25.89 -13.29
C LEU A 19 -13.22 -24.69 -13.95
N ALA A 20 -13.91 -23.84 -13.17
CA ALA A 20 -14.47 -22.58 -13.68
C ALA A 20 -13.41 -21.49 -13.98
N PHE A 21 -12.14 -21.73 -13.62
CA PHE A 21 -10.99 -20.85 -13.88
C PHE A 21 -10.20 -21.18 -15.15
N ALA A 22 -10.73 -22.02 -16.05
CA ALA A 22 -9.95 -22.57 -17.17
C ALA A 22 -9.76 -21.63 -18.40
N HIS A 23 -9.68 -20.29 -18.17
CA HIS A 23 -9.05 -19.20 -18.97
C HIS A 23 -9.96 -17.97 -19.20
N PRO A 24 -9.81 -16.92 -18.36
CA PRO A 24 -9.01 -15.72 -18.72
C PRO A 24 -8.20 -15.20 -17.50
N GLY A 25 -6.91 -15.54 -17.36
CA GLY A 25 -6.30 -15.60 -16.02
C GLY A 25 -5.23 -14.57 -15.63
N HIS A 26 -4.40 -14.07 -16.55
CA HIS A 26 -3.20 -13.33 -16.15
C HIS A 26 -3.47 -11.92 -15.64
N ASP A 27 -4.47 -11.22 -16.19
CA ASP A 27 -4.83 -9.86 -15.77
C ASP A 27 -5.57 -9.86 -14.43
N HIS A 28 -6.55 -10.75 -14.22
CA HIS A 28 -7.27 -10.84 -12.95
C HIS A 28 -6.36 -11.29 -11.80
N ALA A 29 -5.46 -12.24 -12.05
CA ALA A 29 -4.45 -12.65 -11.06
C ALA A 29 -3.46 -11.52 -10.75
N GLY A 30 -3.04 -10.76 -11.77
CA GLY A 30 -2.21 -9.57 -11.60
C GLY A 30 -2.87 -8.50 -10.74
N VAL A 31 -4.13 -8.13 -11.03
CA VAL A 31 -4.88 -7.12 -10.26
C VAL A 31 -5.06 -7.55 -8.80
N MET A 32 -5.44 -8.81 -8.54
CA MET A 32 -5.59 -9.29 -7.16
C MET A 32 -4.27 -9.31 -6.40
N SER A 33 -3.18 -9.73 -7.06
CA SER A 33 -1.84 -9.64 -6.47
C SER A 33 -1.47 -8.20 -6.12
N GLY A 34 -1.68 -7.27 -7.06
CA GLY A 34 -1.43 -5.85 -6.84
C GLY A 34 -2.27 -5.26 -5.70
N ILE A 35 -3.53 -5.67 -5.54
CA ILE A 35 -4.37 -5.24 -4.41
C ILE A 35 -3.91 -5.85 -3.09
N ALA A 36 -3.61 -7.14 -3.07
CA ALA A 36 -3.26 -7.86 -1.86
C ALA A 36 -1.91 -7.39 -1.30
N HIS A 37 -0.95 -7.10 -2.17
CA HIS A 37 0.42 -6.78 -1.77
C HIS A 37 0.52 -5.64 -0.73
N PRO A 38 -0.01 -4.42 -0.96
CA PRO A 38 0.10 -3.33 0.02
C PRO A 38 -0.81 -3.50 1.24
N ILE A 39 -1.80 -4.40 1.17
CA ILE A 39 -2.69 -4.68 2.29
C ILE A 39 -2.05 -5.70 3.24
N LEU A 40 -1.34 -6.69 2.69
CA LEU A 40 -0.69 -7.76 3.45
C LEU A 40 0.74 -7.39 3.88
N GLY A 41 1.43 -6.53 3.13
CA GLY A 41 2.72 -5.97 3.51
C GLY A 41 2.56 -4.92 4.61
N LEU A 42 3.09 -5.20 5.80
CA LEU A 42 2.91 -4.34 6.97
C LEU A 42 3.54 -2.95 6.78
N ASP A 43 4.72 -2.90 6.18
CA ASP A 43 5.43 -1.68 5.80
C ASP A 43 4.62 -0.81 4.84
N HIS A 44 4.08 -1.40 3.77
CA HIS A 44 3.26 -0.72 2.78
C HIS A 44 1.94 -0.23 3.38
N LEU A 45 1.25 -1.11 4.11
CA LEU A 45 0.00 -0.79 4.78
C LEU A 45 0.15 0.42 5.70
N LEU A 46 1.18 0.39 6.56
CA LEU A 46 1.46 1.47 7.51
C LEU A 46 1.86 2.77 6.81
N ALA A 47 2.73 2.71 5.79
CA ALA A 47 3.15 3.89 5.05
C ALA A 47 1.98 4.56 4.33
N MET A 48 1.17 3.80 3.59
CA MET A 48 0.06 4.34 2.81
C MET A 48 -1.08 4.88 3.69
N LEU A 49 -1.40 4.19 4.79
CA LEU A 49 -2.33 4.74 5.79
C LEU A 49 -1.76 6.03 6.40
N ALA A 50 -0.48 6.05 6.76
CA ALA A 50 0.17 7.22 7.36
C ALA A 50 0.15 8.43 6.42
N VAL A 51 0.34 8.26 5.11
CA VAL A 51 0.21 9.37 4.14
C VAL A 51 -1.21 9.93 4.14
N GLY A 52 -2.25 9.07 4.20
CA GLY A 52 -3.64 9.51 4.29
C GLY A 52 -3.94 10.28 5.59
N LEU A 53 -3.51 9.71 6.72
CA LEU A 53 -3.62 10.34 8.04
C LEU A 53 -2.90 11.69 8.06
N TRP A 54 -1.67 11.75 7.54
CA TRP A 54 -0.86 12.96 7.52
C TRP A 54 -1.45 14.03 6.61
N ALA A 55 -1.94 13.64 5.43
CA ALA A 55 -2.64 14.52 4.50
C ALA A 55 -3.86 15.19 5.16
N SER A 56 -4.60 14.47 6.01
CA SER A 56 -5.74 15.03 6.75
C SER A 56 -5.33 16.11 7.76
N GLN A 57 -4.11 16.01 8.30
CA GLN A 57 -3.56 16.98 9.24
C GLN A 57 -3.04 18.24 8.54
N GLN A 58 -2.81 18.21 7.22
CA GLN A 58 -2.36 19.36 6.46
C GLN A 58 -3.46 20.41 6.20
N GLN A 59 -3.05 21.56 5.66
CA GLN A 59 -3.93 22.67 5.29
C GLN A 59 -3.90 22.92 3.78
N GLY A 60 -4.95 23.55 3.24
CA GLY A 60 -5.03 23.94 1.84
C GLY A 60 -4.85 22.79 0.86
N THR A 61 -4.11 23.04 -0.22
CA THR A 61 -3.88 22.10 -1.33
C THR A 61 -3.04 20.89 -0.93
N ALA A 62 -2.25 20.97 0.15
CA ALA A 62 -1.42 19.87 0.63
C ALA A 62 -2.25 18.61 0.97
N ARG A 63 -3.51 18.79 1.40
CA ARG A 63 -4.42 17.67 1.69
C ARG A 63 -4.62 16.71 0.51
N LEU A 64 -4.59 17.24 -0.72
CA LEU A 64 -4.72 16.43 -1.94
C LEU A 64 -3.37 16.19 -2.60
N ALA A 65 -2.45 17.15 -2.52
CA ALA A 65 -1.14 17.01 -3.15
C ALA A 65 -0.38 15.80 -2.60
N LEU A 66 -0.42 15.53 -1.28
CA LEU A 66 0.34 14.44 -0.67
C LEU A 66 -0.06 13.06 -1.25
N PRO A 67 -1.34 12.61 -1.17
CA PRO A 67 -1.72 11.32 -1.75
C PRO A 67 -1.46 11.23 -3.25
N LEU A 68 -1.68 12.32 -4.01
CA LEU A 68 -1.45 12.34 -5.45
C LEU A 68 0.04 12.24 -5.80
N THR A 69 0.90 12.96 -5.08
CA THR A 69 2.35 12.86 -5.22
C THR A 69 2.82 11.44 -4.91
N PHE A 70 2.29 10.81 -3.86
CA PHE A 70 2.67 9.43 -3.55
C PHE A 70 2.35 8.49 -4.72
N VAL A 71 1.10 8.48 -5.19
CA VAL A 71 0.68 7.59 -6.28
C VAL A 71 1.47 7.85 -7.57
N ALA A 72 1.67 9.12 -7.94
CA ALA A 72 2.40 9.49 -9.14
C ALA A 72 3.88 9.08 -9.08
N THR A 73 4.56 9.39 -7.98
CA THR A 73 5.99 9.06 -7.83
C THR A 73 6.21 7.57 -7.65
N MET A 74 5.30 6.87 -6.97
CA MET A 74 5.32 5.41 -6.87
C MET A 74 5.17 4.74 -8.22
N LEU A 75 4.31 5.25 -9.12
CA LEU A 75 4.24 4.76 -10.49
C LEU A 75 5.57 4.96 -11.24
N ILE A 76 6.20 6.13 -11.08
CA ILE A 76 7.53 6.39 -11.67
C ILE A 76 8.56 5.40 -11.13
N GLY A 77 8.59 5.18 -9.81
CA GLY A 77 9.46 4.18 -9.18
C GLY A 77 9.20 2.77 -9.71
N GLY A 78 7.94 2.37 -9.84
CA GLY A 78 7.53 1.09 -10.40
C GLY A 78 8.03 0.88 -11.83
N LEU A 79 7.94 1.90 -12.67
CA LEU A 79 8.46 1.84 -14.04
C LEU A 79 9.99 1.73 -14.07
N LEU A 80 10.70 2.44 -13.19
CA LEU A 80 12.15 2.37 -13.09
C LEU A 80 12.62 1.00 -12.57
N GLY A 81 11.95 0.47 -11.53
CA GLY A 81 12.21 -0.88 -11.02
C GLY A 81 11.93 -1.95 -12.06
N PHE A 82 10.82 -1.84 -12.81
CA PHE A 82 10.51 -2.74 -13.92
C PHE A 82 11.55 -2.68 -15.05
N ALA A 83 12.14 -1.51 -15.29
CA ALA A 83 13.27 -1.35 -16.21
C ALA A 83 14.60 -1.92 -15.66
N GLY A 84 14.60 -2.53 -14.48
CA GLY A 84 15.76 -3.16 -13.84
C GLY A 84 16.70 -2.19 -13.14
N VAL A 85 16.32 -0.92 -12.99
CA VAL A 85 17.15 0.07 -12.28
C VAL A 85 17.28 -0.37 -10.82
N GLN A 86 18.52 -0.54 -10.37
CA GLN A 86 18.81 -0.89 -8.99
C GLN A 86 18.86 0.37 -8.13
N TRP A 87 18.21 0.33 -6.97
CA TRP A 87 18.19 1.44 -6.02
C TRP A 87 18.90 1.03 -4.72
N PRO A 88 20.05 1.63 -4.37
CA PRO A 88 20.71 1.35 -3.10
C PRO A 88 19.82 1.69 -1.91
N PHE A 89 19.88 0.87 -0.86
CA PHE A 89 19.15 1.10 0.39
C PHE A 89 17.62 1.14 0.23
N MET A 90 17.06 0.40 -0.74
CA MET A 90 15.62 0.37 -1.01
C MET A 90 14.81 -0.05 0.22
N GLU A 91 15.17 -1.17 0.85
CA GLU A 91 14.54 -1.66 2.09
C GLU A 91 14.64 -0.63 3.22
N THR A 92 15.81 -0.01 3.39
CA THR A 92 16.01 1.08 4.36
C THR A 92 15.12 2.29 4.05
N GLY A 93 14.90 2.61 2.77
CA GLY A 93 14.00 3.66 2.33
C GLY A 93 12.54 3.36 2.67
N ILE A 94 12.11 2.10 2.49
CA ILE A 94 10.78 1.64 2.85
C ILE A 94 10.59 1.66 4.37
N ALA A 95 11.45 1.01 5.15
CA ALA A 95 11.37 1.01 6.61
C ALA A 95 11.49 2.42 7.21
N GLY A 96 12.41 3.23 6.67
CA GLY A 96 12.61 4.62 7.04
C GLY A 96 11.39 5.50 6.74
N SER A 97 10.63 5.19 5.68
CA SER A 97 9.39 5.90 5.40
C SER A 97 8.31 5.63 6.45
N VAL A 98 8.16 4.38 6.91
CA VAL A 98 7.20 4.00 7.95
C VAL A 98 7.51 4.75 9.24
N LEU A 99 8.80 4.79 9.61
CA LEU A 99 9.28 5.57 10.74
C LEU A 99 8.97 7.07 10.56
N ALA A 100 9.40 7.66 9.45
CA ALA A 100 9.30 9.09 9.22
C ALA A 100 7.84 9.56 9.11
N LEU A 101 7.02 8.89 8.31
CA LEU A 101 5.59 9.20 8.15
C LEU A 101 4.84 8.98 9.47
N GLY A 102 5.15 7.90 10.20
CA GLY A 102 4.63 7.66 11.54
C GLY A 102 4.92 8.82 12.49
N LEU A 103 6.18 9.30 12.54
CA LEU A 103 6.57 10.46 13.35
C LEU A 103 5.87 11.74 12.92
N LEU A 104 5.76 11.98 11.61
CA LEU A 104 5.05 13.15 11.07
C LEU A 104 3.58 13.17 11.51
N VAL A 105 2.90 12.01 11.50
CA VAL A 105 1.53 11.85 12.01
C VAL A 105 1.47 11.99 13.53
N ALA A 106 2.38 11.35 14.26
CA ALA A 106 2.43 11.35 15.73
C ALA A 106 2.64 12.75 16.31
N LEU A 107 3.49 13.53 15.66
CA LEU A 107 3.86 14.88 16.06
C LEU A 107 2.98 15.94 15.36
N ALA A 108 2.07 15.53 14.48
CA ALA A 108 1.19 16.40 13.70
C ALA A 108 1.94 17.53 12.96
N VAL A 109 3.08 17.18 12.35
CA VAL A 109 3.97 18.13 11.69
C VAL A 109 3.33 18.64 10.40
N ARG A 110 3.35 19.97 10.21
CA ARG A 110 2.75 20.65 9.05
C ARG A 110 3.79 21.50 8.33
N PRO A 111 4.72 20.88 7.58
CA PRO A 111 5.75 21.63 6.89
C PRO A 111 5.18 22.35 5.65
N PRO A 112 5.94 23.26 5.03
CA PRO A 112 5.58 23.83 3.73
C PRO A 112 5.35 22.75 2.68
N LEU A 113 4.44 23.01 1.73
CA LEU A 113 4.02 22.04 0.71
C LEU A 113 5.20 21.42 -0.05
N SER A 114 6.21 22.21 -0.40
CA SER A 114 7.40 21.71 -1.13
C SER A 114 8.14 20.63 -0.36
N LEU A 115 8.37 20.84 0.93
CA LEU A 115 9.03 19.86 1.80
C LEU A 115 8.13 18.64 2.01
N ALA A 116 6.83 18.86 2.22
CA ALA A 116 5.89 17.76 2.42
C ALA A 116 5.81 16.85 1.17
N ALA A 117 5.65 17.44 -0.01
CA ALA A 117 5.62 16.72 -1.27
C ALA A 117 6.96 16.06 -1.58
N GLY A 118 8.09 16.71 -1.30
CA GLY A 118 9.43 16.16 -1.49
C GLY A 118 9.68 14.89 -0.65
N LEU A 119 9.31 14.93 0.64
CA LEU A 119 9.39 13.75 1.52
C LEU A 119 8.48 12.61 1.03
N THR A 120 7.23 12.95 0.69
CA THR A 120 6.30 11.96 0.14
C THR A 120 6.82 11.33 -1.15
N ALA A 121 7.37 12.13 -2.06
CA ALA A 121 7.94 11.64 -3.32
C ALA A 121 9.13 10.71 -3.08
N LEU A 122 10.06 11.09 -2.19
CA LEU A 122 11.21 10.27 -1.83
C LEU A 122 10.78 8.87 -1.35
N PHE A 123 9.85 8.82 -0.40
CA PHE A 123 9.37 7.55 0.13
C PHE A 123 8.55 6.75 -0.88
N ALA A 124 7.68 7.42 -1.63
CA ALA A 124 6.90 6.77 -2.68
C ALA A 124 7.78 6.14 -3.76
N LEU A 125 8.92 6.78 -4.09
CA LEU A 125 9.87 6.25 -5.05
C LEU A 125 10.44 4.91 -4.59
N SER A 126 10.86 4.79 -3.33
CA SER A 126 11.41 3.53 -2.78
C SER A 126 10.40 2.37 -2.84
N HIS A 127 9.15 2.61 -2.45
CA HIS A 127 8.09 1.58 -2.57
C HIS A 127 7.84 1.23 -4.04
N GLY A 128 7.71 2.24 -4.91
CA GLY A 128 7.53 2.04 -6.34
C GLY A 128 8.63 1.16 -6.94
N MET A 129 9.90 1.52 -6.69
CA MET A 129 11.06 0.76 -7.15
C MET A 129 11.01 -0.71 -6.73
N ALA A 130 10.69 -0.99 -5.46
CA ALA A 130 10.61 -2.36 -4.94
C ALA A 130 9.57 -3.17 -5.70
N HIS A 131 8.36 -2.64 -5.89
CA HIS A 131 7.35 -3.35 -6.67
C HIS A 131 7.71 -3.55 -8.14
N GLY A 132 8.38 -2.58 -8.75
CA GLY A 132 8.85 -2.72 -10.12
C GLY A 132 9.84 -3.89 -10.27
N LEU A 133 10.71 -4.08 -9.28
CA LEU A 133 11.71 -5.15 -9.25
C LEU A 133 11.11 -6.51 -8.83
N GLU A 134 10.11 -6.52 -7.95
CA GLU A 134 9.49 -7.72 -7.38
C GLU A 134 8.23 -8.19 -8.14
N LEU A 135 7.96 -7.60 -9.31
CA LEU A 135 6.80 -7.96 -10.13
C LEU A 135 6.75 -9.48 -10.36
N PRO A 136 5.67 -10.18 -9.95
CA PRO A 136 5.60 -11.63 -10.08
C PRO A 136 5.73 -12.05 -11.55
N GLU A 137 6.62 -13.00 -11.86
CA GLU A 137 6.89 -13.46 -13.24
C GLU A 137 5.61 -13.93 -13.98
N LEU A 138 4.61 -14.39 -13.22
CA LEU A 138 3.33 -14.91 -13.74
C LEU A 138 2.19 -13.88 -13.75
N ALA A 139 2.40 -12.68 -13.20
CA ALA A 139 1.40 -11.62 -13.15
C ALA A 139 1.50 -10.70 -14.37
N SER A 140 0.35 -10.25 -14.89
CA SER A 140 0.31 -9.12 -15.82
C SER A 140 0.88 -7.86 -15.14
N PRO A 141 1.97 -7.24 -15.65
CA PRO A 141 2.56 -6.06 -15.03
C PRO A 141 1.58 -4.89 -14.94
N TRP A 142 0.74 -4.72 -15.95
CA TRP A 142 -0.29 -3.68 -16.01
C TRP A 142 -1.44 -3.97 -15.04
N GLY A 143 -1.87 -5.23 -14.93
CA GLY A 143 -2.88 -5.64 -13.95
C GLY A 143 -2.38 -5.42 -12.52
N TYR A 144 -1.15 -5.85 -12.22
CA TYR A 144 -0.51 -5.62 -10.92
C TYR A 144 -0.42 -4.13 -10.60
N ALA A 145 0.11 -3.30 -11.51
CA ALA A 145 0.20 -1.86 -11.31
C ALA A 145 -1.17 -1.21 -11.06
N ALA A 146 -2.20 -1.59 -11.82
CA ALA A 146 -3.56 -1.06 -11.64
C ALA A 146 -4.14 -1.43 -10.27
N GLY A 147 -4.02 -2.70 -9.87
CA GLY A 147 -4.46 -3.16 -8.55
C GLY A 147 -3.72 -2.47 -7.41
N PHE A 148 -2.41 -2.34 -7.55
CA PHE A 148 -1.54 -1.71 -6.57
C PHE A 148 -1.83 -0.21 -6.40
N ILE A 149 -1.99 0.52 -7.50
CA ILE A 149 -2.40 1.94 -7.49
C ILE A 149 -3.78 2.09 -6.84
N ALA A 150 -4.74 1.23 -7.18
CA ALA A 150 -6.08 1.28 -6.61
C ALA A 150 -6.07 1.04 -5.10
N ALA A 151 -5.36 0.00 -4.63
CA ALA A 151 -5.22 -0.29 -3.20
C ALA A 151 -4.49 0.84 -2.46
N THR A 152 -3.43 1.39 -3.05
CA THR A 152 -2.69 2.53 -2.51
C THR A 152 -3.59 3.75 -2.34
N ALA A 153 -4.33 4.13 -3.39
CA ALA A 153 -5.27 5.24 -3.35
C ALA A 153 -6.39 5.01 -2.31
N ALA A 154 -6.88 3.78 -2.20
CA ALA A 154 -7.88 3.40 -1.20
C ALA A 154 -7.33 3.52 0.23
N LEU A 155 -6.11 3.05 0.50
CA LEU A 155 -5.47 3.17 1.82
C LEU A 155 -5.24 4.63 2.20
N HIS A 156 -4.78 5.48 1.27
CA HIS A 156 -4.72 6.93 1.49
C HIS A 156 -6.08 7.52 1.84
N ALA A 157 -7.11 7.17 1.09
CA ALA A 157 -8.47 7.66 1.32
C ALA A 157 -9.00 7.19 2.69
N VAL A 158 -8.77 5.92 3.05
CA VAL A 158 -9.14 5.36 4.36
C VAL A 158 -8.46 6.12 5.49
N GLY A 159 -7.13 6.30 5.43
CA GLY A 159 -6.41 7.09 6.43
C GLY A 159 -6.96 8.51 6.54
N TYR A 160 -7.17 9.17 5.40
CA TYR A 160 -7.70 10.53 5.37
C TYR A 160 -9.11 10.63 5.99
N VAL A 161 -10.02 9.74 5.59
CA VAL A 161 -11.41 9.72 6.07
C VAL A 161 -11.46 9.36 7.56
N LEU A 162 -10.70 8.37 8.01
CA LEU A 162 -10.63 8.00 9.43
C LEU A 162 -10.27 9.20 10.30
N ALA A 163 -9.22 9.94 9.94
CA ALA A 163 -8.81 11.12 10.70
C ALA A 163 -9.82 12.28 10.63
N ARG A 164 -10.55 12.45 9.52
CA ARG A 164 -11.54 13.53 9.37
C ARG A 164 -12.90 13.22 10.00
N SER A 165 -13.25 11.95 10.14
CA SER A 165 -14.52 11.49 10.71
C SER A 165 -14.49 11.37 12.23
N LEU A 166 -13.31 11.35 12.86
CA LEU A 166 -13.20 11.33 14.32
C LEU A 166 -13.61 12.68 14.94
N PRO A 167 -14.31 12.66 16.09
CA PRO A 167 -14.58 13.88 16.84
C PRO A 167 -13.27 14.48 17.35
N GLN A 168 -13.25 15.80 17.57
CA GLN A 168 -12.04 16.51 18.02
C GLN A 168 -11.44 15.93 19.31
N ALA A 169 -12.28 15.43 20.22
CA ALA A 169 -11.83 14.76 21.45
C ALA A 169 -11.01 13.48 21.20
N ALA A 170 -11.21 12.83 20.05
CA ALA A 170 -10.50 11.62 19.63
C ALA A 170 -9.27 11.91 18.73
N ALA A 171 -8.95 13.18 18.46
CA ALA A 171 -7.76 13.56 17.69
C ALA A 171 -6.44 12.94 18.23
N PRO A 172 -6.24 12.72 19.55
CA PRO A 172 -5.06 12.02 20.05
C PRO A 172 -4.89 10.60 19.51
N LEU A 173 -5.98 9.90 19.14
CA LEU A 173 -5.89 8.53 18.59
C LEU A 173 -5.11 8.48 17.27
N ILE A 174 -5.24 9.51 16.42
CA ILE A 174 -4.47 9.61 15.18
C ILE A 174 -2.98 9.72 15.48
N ARG A 175 -2.62 10.47 16.54
CA ARG A 175 -1.23 10.61 16.97
C ARG A 175 -0.69 9.31 17.54
N VAL A 176 -1.50 8.57 18.30
CA VAL A 176 -1.14 7.23 18.81
C VAL A 176 -0.93 6.25 17.65
N ALA A 177 -1.78 6.27 16.63
CA ALA A 177 -1.60 5.46 15.43
C ALA A 177 -0.29 5.81 14.69
N GLY A 178 0.03 7.10 14.58
CA GLY A 178 1.31 7.56 14.06
C GLY A 178 2.50 7.05 14.88
N ALA A 179 2.42 7.10 16.21
CA ALA A 179 3.49 6.62 17.09
C ALA A 179 3.67 5.10 17.00
N ALA A 180 2.59 4.33 16.91
CA ALA A 180 2.64 2.90 16.67
C ALA A 180 3.30 2.57 15.32
N SER A 181 2.93 3.31 14.26
CA SER A 181 3.59 3.19 12.94
C SER A 181 5.08 3.52 13.02
N ALA A 182 5.44 4.61 13.72
CA ALA A 182 6.83 4.99 13.92
C ALA A 182 7.65 3.90 14.63
N LEU A 183 7.11 3.29 15.69
CA LEU A 183 7.76 2.19 16.40
C LEU A 183 7.92 0.95 15.51
N ALA A 184 6.92 0.63 14.69
CA ALA A 184 7.03 -0.45 13.71
C ALA A 184 8.14 -0.16 12.69
N GLY A 185 8.22 1.07 12.17
CA GLY A 185 9.30 1.49 11.27
C GLY A 185 10.68 1.43 11.92
N ALA A 186 10.80 1.85 13.18
CA ALA A 186 12.05 1.72 13.94
C ALA A 186 12.46 0.25 14.12
N TRP A 187 11.50 -0.64 14.38
CA TRP A 187 11.74 -2.07 14.48
C TRP A 187 12.19 -2.66 13.13
N LEU A 188 11.52 -2.32 12.02
CA LEU A 188 11.89 -2.74 10.66
C LEU A 188 13.31 -2.30 10.27
N LEU A 189 13.80 -1.17 10.78
CA LEU A 189 15.15 -0.69 10.50
C LEU A 189 16.26 -1.45 11.23
N VAL A 190 15.93 -2.18 12.30
CA VAL A 190 16.92 -2.88 13.15
C VAL A 190 16.77 -4.41 13.10
N SER A 191 15.75 -4.92 12.41
CA SER A 191 15.52 -6.35 12.15
C SER A 191 16.29 -6.82 10.92
#